data_AF-A0A350YFF4-F1
#
_entry.id   AF-A0A350YFF4-F1
#
_cell.length_a   1.000
_cell.length_b   1.000
_cell.length_c   1.000
_cell.angle_alpha   90.00
_cell.angle_beta   90.00
_cell.angle_gamma   90.00
#
_symmetry.space_group_name_H-M   'P 1'
#
loop_
_entity.id
_entity.type
_entity.pdbx_description
1 polymer ?
#
loop_
_entity_poly.entity_id
_entity_poly.type
_entity_poly.pdbx_seq_one_letter_code
_entity_poly.pdbx_strand_id
1 'polypeptide(L)' 'CVGIIDETHDVKTFRFAADPPVLFTYQPGQFVILNLDINGKPVKRSYSLSSTPSRPHTLDITVKRTSSPSDTPDAPPG' A
#
# COMPACT_ATOMS: atom_id res chain seq x y z
N CYS A 1 -4.97 -5.41 7.13
CA CYS A 1 -3.58 -5.84 6.85
C CYS A 1 -3.36 -7.14 7.60
N VAL A 2 -2.87 -8.19 6.93
CA VAL A 2 -2.64 -9.52 7.54
C VAL A 2 -1.17 -9.82 7.79
N GLY A 3 -0.26 -8.97 7.33
CA GLY A 3 1.17 -9.12 7.58
C GLY A 3 1.98 -7.92 7.10
N ILE A 4 3.14 -7.72 7.72
CA ILE A 4 4.12 -6.68 7.38
C ILE A 4 5.49 -7.34 7.32
N ILE A 5 6.28 -7.00 6.29
CA ILE A 5 7.67 -7.42 6.14
C ILE A 5 8.52 -6.14 6.15
N ASP A 6 9.53 -6.12 7.01
CA ASP A 6 10.51 -5.05 7.07
C ASP A 6 11.64 -5.35 6.07
N GLU A 7 11.64 -4.67 4.92
CA GLU A 7 12.65 -4.86 3.88
C GLU A 7 13.95 -4.11 4.24
N THR A 8 13.81 -2.84 4.63
CA THR A 8 14.90 -1.96 5.09
C THR A 8 14.40 -1.03 6.19
N HIS A 9 15.27 -0.15 6.69
CA HIS A 9 14.91 0.85 7.71
C HIS A 9 13.75 1.78 7.31
N ASP A 10 13.57 2.02 6.00
CA ASP A 10 12.56 2.92 5.43
C ASP A 10 11.61 2.23 4.45
N VAL A 11 11.81 0.96 4.10
CA VAL A 11 10.95 0.21 3.18
C VAL A 11 10.23 -0.92 3.91
N LYS A 12 8.90 -1.00 3.72
CA LYS A 12 8.06 -2.08 4.25
C LYS A 12 7.15 -2.64 3.17
N THR A 13 6.96 -3.95 3.19
CA THR A 13 5.96 -4.64 2.39
C THR A 13 4.74 -4.94 3.25
N PHE A 14 3.57 -4.46 2.85
CA PHE A 14 2.29 -4.70 3.52
C PHE A 14 1.48 -5.72 2.74
N ARG A 15 0.98 -6.75 3.43
CA ARG A 15 0.11 -7.78 2.86
C ARG A 15 -1.33 -7.59 3.28
N PHE A 16 -2.22 -7.56 2.31
CA PHE A 16 -3.66 -7.44 2.49
C PHE A 16 -4.37 -8.70 2.02
N ALA A 17 -5.39 -9.10 2.77
CA ALA A 17 -6.40 -10.06 2.35
C ALA A 17 -7.75 -9.36 2.42
N ALA A 18 -8.68 -9.74 1.53
CA ALA A 18 -10.04 -9.24 1.60
C ALA A 18 -10.81 -9.92 2.73
N ASP A 19 -11.76 -9.19 3.30
CA ASP A 19 -12.78 -9.71 4.20
C ASP A 19 -14.15 -9.21 3.70
N PRO A 20 -15.02 -10.10 3.19
CA PRO A 20 -14.85 -11.55 3.08
C PRO A 20 -13.73 -11.96 2.10
N PRO A 21 -13.16 -13.18 2.21
CA PRO A 21 -12.12 -13.64 1.31
C PRO A 21 -12.58 -13.62 -0.16
N VAL A 22 -11.84 -12.94 -1.02
CA VAL A 22 -12.05 -12.94 -2.48
C VAL A 22 -10.74 -13.20 -3.20
N LEU A 23 -10.85 -13.62 -4.46
CA LEU A 23 -9.71 -13.73 -5.36
C LEU A 23 -9.45 -12.38 -6.02
N PHE A 24 -8.24 -11.87 -5.86
CA PHE A 24 -7.74 -10.71 -6.56
C PHE A 24 -7.23 -11.14 -7.94
N THR A 25 -7.93 -10.69 -8.99
CA THR A 25 -7.48 -10.82 -10.38
C THR A 25 -7.04 -9.45 -10.87
N TYR A 26 -5.76 -9.31 -11.20
CA TYR A 26 -5.19 -8.08 -11.73
C TYR A 26 -4.13 -8.36 -12.79
N GLN A 27 -3.94 -7.43 -13.71
CA GLN A 27 -2.91 -7.46 -14.73
C GLN A 27 -1.63 -6.78 -14.23
N PRO A 28 -0.45 -7.21 -14.71
CA PRO A 28 0.80 -6.49 -14.47
C PRO A 28 0.66 -5.00 -14.84
N GLY A 29 1.17 -4.11 -13.98
CA GLY A 29 1.07 -2.66 -14.17
C GLY A 29 -0.18 -2.01 -13.57
N GLN A 30 -1.09 -2.78 -12.97
CA GLN A 30 -2.20 -2.21 -12.20
C GLN A 30 -1.77 -1.74 -10.80
N PHE A 31 -2.54 -0.80 -10.26
CA PHE A 31 -2.36 -0.21 -8.94
C PHE A 31 -3.65 -0.29 -8.12
N VAL A 32 -3.52 -0.15 -6.81
CA VAL A 32 -4.64 -0.03 -5.87
C VAL A 32 -4.64 1.34 -5.23
N ILE A 33 -5.83 1.84 -4.89
CA ILE A 33 -6.00 3.08 -4.13
C ILE A 33 -6.29 2.71 -2.69
N LEU A 34 -5.39 3.07 -1.79
CA LEU A 34 -5.63 3.01 -0.35
C LEU A 34 -6.31 4.30 0.10
N ASN A 35 -7.48 4.16 0.71
CA ASN A 35 -8.15 5.22 1.44
C ASN A 35 -7.80 5.03 2.92
N LEU A 36 -6.99 5.93 3.47
CA LEU A 36 -6.46 5.86 4.82
C LEU A 36 -6.97 7.06 5.61
N ASP A 37 -7.22 6.89 6.90
CA ASP A 37 -7.35 8.01 7.82
C ASP A 37 -6.02 8.17 8.56
N ILE A 38 -5.36 9.31 8.38
CA ILE A 38 -4.09 9.64 9.04
C ILE A 38 -4.32 10.94 9.82
N ASN A 39 -4.22 10.88 11.14
CA ASN A 39 -4.43 12.01 12.05
C ASN A 39 -5.80 12.71 11.85
N GLY A 40 -6.87 11.96 11.58
CA GLY A 40 -8.21 12.50 11.35
C GLY A 40 -8.40 13.14 9.98
N LYS A 41 -7.45 12.98 9.06
CA LYS A 41 -7.53 13.46 7.68
C LYS A 41 -7.63 12.26 6.73
N PRO A 42 -8.63 12.21 5.84
CA PRO A 42 -8.70 11.18 4.81
C PRO A 42 -7.60 11.41 3.76
N VAL A 43 -6.79 10.39 3.53
CA VAL A 43 -5.67 10.37 2.59
C VAL A 43 -5.93 9.29 1.57
N LYS A 44 -5.78 9.62 0.28
CA LYS A 44 -5.82 8.65 -0.81
C LYS A 44 -4.44 8.52 -1.43
N ARG A 45 -3.93 7.30 -1.51
CA ARG A 45 -2.63 7.01 -2.15
C ARG A 45 -2.77 5.84 -3.11
N SER A 46 -2.22 6.00 -4.30
CA SER A 46 -2.13 4.94 -5.30
C SER A 46 -0.80 4.22 -5.13
N TYR A 47 -0.85 2.90 -4.95
CA TYR A 47 0.34 2.05 -4.89
C TYR A 47 0.26 0.96 -5.95
N SER A 48 1.34 0.77 -6.70
CA SER A 48 1.47 -0.36 -7.61
C SER A 48 1.55 -1.67 -6.82
N LEU A 49 0.93 -2.71 -7.33
CA LEU A 49 0.98 -4.03 -6.70
C LEU A 49 2.37 -4.64 -6.89
N SER A 50 3.01 -5.05 -5.79
CA SER A 50 4.30 -5.76 -5.81
C SER A 50 4.15 -7.28 -5.74
N SER A 51 2.94 -7.79 -5.44
CA SER A 51 2.63 -9.22 -5.49
C SER A 51 2.47 -9.74 -6.92
N THR A 52 2.78 -11.01 -7.10
CA THR A 52 2.55 -11.72 -8.36
C THR A 52 1.05 -12.01 -8.57
N PRO A 53 0.48 -11.76 -9.78
CA PRO A 53 -0.92 -12.05 -10.09
C PRO A 53 -1.34 -13.52 -9.88
N SER A 54 -0.40 -14.46 -9.89
CA SER A 54 -0.67 -15.88 -9.62
C SER A 54 -0.83 -16.23 -8.13
N ARG A 55 -0.77 -15.26 -7.22
CA ARG A 55 -1.14 -15.40 -5.80
C ARG A 55 -2.44 -14.62 -5.50
N PRO A 56 -3.61 -15.14 -5.88
CA PRO A 56 -4.86 -14.37 -5.90
C PRO A 56 -5.47 -14.12 -4.52
N HIS A 57 -4.98 -14.74 -3.45
CA HIS A 57 -5.59 -14.59 -2.12
C HIS A 57 -5.13 -13.33 -1.38
N THR A 58 -4.03 -12.72 -1.80
CA THR A 58 -3.40 -11.61 -1.09
C THR A 58 -2.85 -10.57 -2.05
N LEU A 59 -2.87 -9.32 -1.64
CA LEU A 59 -2.19 -8.22 -2.33
C LEU A 59 -1.02 -7.74 -1.49
N ASP A 60 0.14 -7.62 -2.12
CA ASP A 60 1.31 -7.02 -1.50
C ASP A 60 1.58 -5.65 -2.15
N ILE A 61 1.89 -4.66 -1.30
CA ILE A 61 2.47 -3.39 -1.73
C ILE A 61 3.76 -3.17 -0.96
N THR A 62 4.79 -2.70 -1.66
CA THR A 62 6.07 -2.35 -1.06
C THR A 62 6.21 -0.84 -1.07
N VAL A 63 6.30 -0.24 0.11
CA VAL A 63 6.27 1.21 0.29
C VAL A 63 7.57 1.66 0.92
N LYS A 64 8.23 2.63 0.29
CA LYS A 64 9.33 3.39 0.88
C LYS A 64 8.75 4.62 1.56
N ARG A 65 9.04 4.80 2.85
CA ARG A 65 8.66 5.97 3.62
C ARG A 65 9.48 7.17 3.17
N THR A 66 8.81 8.22 2.73
CA THR A 66 9.42 9.52 2.42
C THR A 66 8.86 10.61 3.34
N SER A 67 9.69 11.63 3.60
CA SER A 67 9.25 12.82 4.34
C SER A 67 8.27 13.63 3.50
N SER A 68 7.43 14.42 4.16
CA SER A 68 6.56 15.38 3.48
C SER A 68 7.39 16.28 2.54
N PRO A 69 6.94 16.50 1.28
CA PRO A 69 7.65 17.36 0.34
C PRO A 69 7.72 18.79 0.89
N SER A 70 8.87 19.45 0.68
CA SER A 70 9.15 20.81 1.20
C SER A 70 8.14 21.86 0.74
N ASP A 71 7.52 21.66 -0.42
CA ASP A 71 6.57 22.59 -1.02
C ASP A 71 5.14 22.47 -0.43
N THR A 72 4.87 21.40 0.34
CA THR A 72 3.58 21.18 1.03
C THR A 72 3.80 20.48 2.37
N PRO A 73 4.24 21.21 3.42
CA PRO A 73 4.54 20.64 4.73
C PRO A 73 3.33 20.02 5.44
N ASP A 74 2.11 20.47 5.12
CA ASP A 74 0.86 19.89 5.65
C ASP A 74 0.46 18.56 4.99
N ALA A 75 1.16 18.13 3.93
CA ALA A 75 0.89 16.85 3.30
C ALA A 75 1.34 15.70 4.21
N PRO A 76 0.51 14.67 4.42
CA PRO A 76 0.91 13.51 5.19
C PRO A 76 2.09 12.81 4.48
N PRO A 77 3.11 12.38 5.25
CA PRO A 77 4.26 11.66 4.71
C PRO A 77 3.79 10.38 3.99
N GLY A 78 4.54 9.98 2.96
CA GLY A 78 4.21 8.84 2.11
C GLY A 78 5.40 7.92 1.99
#